data_AF-A0A9E3J930-F1
#
_entry.id   AF-A0A9E3J930-F1
#
_cell.length_a   1.000
_cell.length_b   1.000
_cell.length_c   1.000
_cell.angle_alpha   90.00
_cell.angle_beta   90.00
_cell.angle_gamma   90.00
#
_symmetry.space_group_name_H-M   'P 1'
#
loop_
_entity.id
_entity.type
_entity.pdbx_description
1 polymer ?
#
loop_
_entity_poly.entity_id
_entity_poly.type
_entity_poly.pdbx_seq_one_letter_code
_entity_poly.pdbx_strand_id
1 'polypeptide(L)'
;GSASKPLPVITGQDAELASVKSIISGQQTQTVYKDTRKLAEVASAMVDDVLKGKKPEVNDTKTYDNGSKVVPAYLLQPVSVDKSNYTKELVDTGYYKASELN
;
A
#
# COMPACT_ATOMS: atom_id res chain seq x y z
N GLY A 1 -16.70 18.82 9.40
CA GLY A 1 -17.55 17.63 9.27
C GLY A 1 -18.87 17.85 9.97
N SER A 2 -19.67 18.77 9.45
CA SER A 2 -21.07 18.97 9.81
C SER A 2 -21.87 19.07 8.52
N ALA A 3 -23.20 18.94 8.58
CA ALA A 3 -24.04 19.14 7.39
C ALA A 3 -23.84 20.52 6.75
N SER A 4 -23.61 21.56 7.57
CA SER A 4 -23.34 22.93 7.12
C SER A 4 -21.90 23.20 6.69
N LYS A 5 -20.96 22.30 7.02
CA LYS A 5 -19.54 22.40 6.66
C LYS A 5 -18.98 20.99 6.44
N PRO A 6 -19.22 20.40 5.24
CA PRO A 6 -18.75 19.06 4.93
C PRO A 6 -17.22 18.98 5.05
N LEU A 7 -16.71 17.77 5.28
CA LEU A 7 -15.27 17.55 5.20
C LEU A 7 -14.81 17.79 3.76
N PRO A 8 -13.60 18.34 3.55
CA PRO A 8 -13.01 18.38 2.23
C PRO A 8 -12.70 16.95 1.76
N VAL A 9 -12.22 16.83 0.52
CA VAL A 9 -11.57 15.59 0.10
C VAL A 9 -10.32 15.37 0.95
N ILE A 10 -10.25 14.21 1.60
CA ILE A 10 -9.13 13.81 2.46
C ILE A 10 -8.57 12.50 1.89
N THR A 11 -7.37 12.58 1.33
CA THR A 11 -6.61 11.41 0.85
C THR A 11 -5.72 10.86 1.96
N GLY A 12 -5.07 9.73 1.71
CA GLY A 12 -4.12 9.14 2.64
C GLY A 12 -3.36 7.98 1.99
N GLN A 13 -2.57 7.30 2.81
CA GLN A 13 -1.82 6.11 2.41
C GLN A 13 -1.87 5.05 3.51
N ASP A 14 -1.41 3.86 3.16
CA ASP A 14 -1.14 2.72 4.03
C ASP A 14 -2.36 1.90 4.45
N ALA A 15 -3.59 2.37 4.17
CA ALA A 15 -4.82 1.68 4.55
C ALA A 15 -4.83 1.25 6.03
N GLU A 16 -4.37 2.14 6.91
CA GLU A 16 -4.42 1.91 8.36
C GLU A 16 -5.86 1.67 8.82
N LEU A 17 -6.03 0.77 9.80
CA LEU A 17 -7.35 0.33 10.28
C LEU A 17 -8.28 1.51 10.61
N ALA A 18 -7.78 2.51 11.33
CA ALA A 18 -8.55 3.70 11.69
C ALA A 18 -8.96 4.53 10.46
N SER A 19 -8.08 4.65 9.46
CA SER A 19 -8.34 5.34 8.20
C SER A 19 -9.40 4.61 7.37
N VAL A 20 -9.36 3.27 7.32
CA VAL A 20 -10.38 2.48 6.61
C VAL A 20 -11.74 2.61 7.30
N LYS A 21 -11.80 2.56 8.64
CA LYS A 21 -13.04 2.86 9.39
C LYS A 21 -13.54 4.28 9.13
N SER A 22 -12.64 5.25 9.05
CA SER A 22 -12.96 6.63 8.68
C SER A 22 -13.58 6.72 7.27
N ILE A 23 -13.03 6.01 6.29
CA ILE A 23 -13.57 5.90 4.93
C ILE A 23 -14.97 5.28 4.93
N ILE A 24 -15.16 4.17 5.66
CA ILE A 24 -16.47 3.50 5.80
C ILE A 24 -17.50 4.47 6.39
N SER A 25 -17.12 5.25 7.41
CA SER A 25 -17.97 6.26 8.06
C SER A 25 -18.21 7.52 7.22
N GLY A 26 -17.60 7.63 6.03
CA GLY A 26 -17.76 8.76 5.13
C GLY A 26 -16.99 10.02 5.55
N GLN A 27 -15.96 9.88 6.37
CA GLN A 27 -15.12 11.00 6.82
C GLN A 27 -13.90 11.19 5.91
N GLN A 28 -12.98 10.23 5.90
CA GLN A 28 -11.86 10.21 4.96
C GLN A 28 -12.33 9.74 3.58
N THR A 29 -11.79 10.31 2.51
CA THR A 29 -12.27 10.03 1.14
C THR A 29 -11.58 8.82 0.54
N GLN A 30 -10.27 8.70 0.73
CA GLN A 30 -9.44 7.72 0.02
C GLN A 30 -8.16 7.40 0.81
N THR A 31 -7.62 6.20 0.60
CA THR A 31 -6.28 5.79 1.03
C THR A 31 -5.60 4.96 -0.05
N VAL A 32 -4.26 4.90 -0.05
CA VAL A 32 -3.49 4.04 -0.96
C VAL A 32 -3.02 2.79 -0.23
N TYR A 33 -3.51 1.63 -0.63
CA TYR A 33 -3.07 0.34 -0.13
C TYR A 33 -1.74 -0.10 -0.75
N LYS A 34 -0.80 -0.44 0.13
CA LYS A 34 0.50 -1.03 -0.21
C LYS A 34 0.65 -2.30 0.61
N ASP A 35 0.49 -3.45 -0.03
CA ASP A 35 0.53 -4.75 0.66
C ASP A 35 1.95 -5.05 1.18
N THR A 36 2.12 -4.93 2.49
CA THR A 36 3.41 -5.19 3.16
C THR A 36 3.84 -6.65 3.02
N ARG A 37 2.89 -7.59 2.82
CA ARG A 37 3.19 -9.02 2.60
C ARG A 37 3.93 -9.21 1.28
N LYS A 38 3.47 -8.56 0.20
CA LYS A 38 4.15 -8.59 -1.11
C LYS A 38 5.53 -7.94 -1.06
N LEU A 39 5.67 -6.84 -0.32
CA LEU A 39 6.98 -6.21 -0.14
C LEU A 39 7.94 -7.13 0.63
N ALA A 40 7.46 -7.84 1.65
CA ALA A 40 8.25 -8.82 2.38
C ALA A 40 8.67 -10.02 1.51
N GLU A 41 7.78 -10.49 0.64
CA GLU A 41 8.10 -11.55 -0.34
C GLU A 41 9.23 -11.13 -1.28
N VAL A 42 9.12 -9.94 -1.89
CA VAL A 42 10.18 -9.40 -2.77
C VAL A 42 11.48 -9.23 -1.99
N ALA A 43 11.45 -8.61 -0.81
CA ALA A 43 12.65 -8.41 0.00
C ALA A 43 13.33 -9.75 0.37
N SER A 44 12.54 -10.74 0.77
CA SER A 44 13.07 -12.08 1.12
C SER A 44 13.67 -12.80 -0.09
N ALA A 45 13.03 -12.68 -1.26
CA ALA A 45 13.58 -13.23 -2.51
C ALA A 45 14.91 -12.57 -2.89
N MET A 46 15.01 -11.24 -2.77
CA MET A 46 16.27 -10.52 -3.01
C MET A 46 17.38 -10.98 -2.04
N VAL A 47 17.06 -11.21 -0.76
CA VAL A 47 18.01 -11.74 0.22
C VAL A 47 18.49 -13.14 -0.17
N ASP A 48 17.58 -14.03 -0.55
CA ASP A 48 17.91 -15.40 -0.98
C ASP A 48 18.81 -15.40 -2.22
N ASP A 49 18.52 -14.57 -3.22
CA ASP A 49 19.35 -14.41 -4.41
C ASP A 49 20.77 -13.94 -4.05
N VAL A 50 20.90 -12.91 -3.22
CA VAL A 50 22.20 -12.40 -2.77
C VAL A 50 22.99 -13.48 -2.03
N LEU A 51 22.36 -14.22 -1.11
CA LEU A 51 23.02 -15.30 -0.36
C LEU A 51 23.46 -16.46 -1.26
N LYS A 52 22.76 -16.69 -2.37
CA LYS A 52 23.10 -17.71 -3.38
C LYS A 52 24.04 -17.19 -4.48
N GLY A 53 24.56 -15.97 -4.35
CA GLY A 53 25.42 -15.34 -5.34
C GLY A 53 24.73 -15.01 -6.67
N LYS A 54 23.40 -14.95 -6.67
CA LYS A 54 22.58 -14.54 -7.82
C LYS A 54 22.33 -13.03 -7.78
N LYS A 55 21.92 -12.48 -8.93
CA LYS A 55 21.47 -11.09 -9.01
C LYS A 55 19.97 -11.04 -8.73
N PRO A 56 19.51 -10.21 -7.78
CA PRO A 56 18.08 -10.03 -7.54
C PRO A 56 17.34 -9.50 -8.76
N GLU A 57 16.07 -9.89 -8.90
CA GLU A 57 15.17 -9.31 -9.89
C GLU A 57 14.88 -7.84 -9.58
N VAL A 58 14.91 -6.99 -10.61
CA VAL A 58 14.62 -5.55 -10.53
C VAL A 58 13.80 -5.14 -11.76
N ASN A 59 12.94 -4.14 -11.61
CA ASN A 59 12.11 -3.62 -12.70
C ASN A 59 12.30 -2.11 -12.96
N ASP A 60 13.15 -1.45 -12.16
CA ASP A 60 13.55 -0.06 -12.36
C ASP A 60 15.06 0.10 -12.11
N THR A 61 15.78 0.64 -13.09
CA THR A 61 17.22 0.93 -12.98
C THR A 61 17.54 2.37 -13.38
N LYS A 62 16.56 3.28 -13.25
CA LYS A 62 16.63 4.65 -13.76
C LYS A 62 16.16 5.70 -12.75
N THR A 63 15.14 5.39 -11.94
CA THR A 63 14.43 6.39 -11.14
C THR A 63 15.10 6.71 -9.81
N TYR A 64 15.70 5.71 -9.14
CA TYR A 64 16.16 5.82 -7.76
C TYR A 64 17.63 6.24 -7.68
N ASP A 65 17.93 7.48 -8.07
CA ASP A 65 19.23 8.10 -7.78
C ASP A 65 19.30 8.48 -6.30
N ASN A 66 20.27 7.90 -5.57
CA ASN A 66 20.51 8.20 -4.17
C ASN A 66 21.59 9.28 -3.94
N GLY A 67 22.02 9.98 -4.99
CA GLY A 67 23.09 10.98 -5.00
C GLY A 67 24.49 10.41 -5.28
N SER A 68 24.64 9.09 -5.30
CA SER A 68 25.90 8.41 -5.64
C SER A 68 25.77 7.51 -6.86
N LYS A 69 24.64 6.81 -6.98
CA LYS A 69 24.31 5.95 -8.12
C LYS A 69 22.81 5.82 -8.25
N VAL A 70 22.38 5.44 -9.45
CA VAL A 70 21.04 4.92 -9.64
C VAL A 70 20.98 3.50 -9.06
N VAL A 71 20.17 3.33 -8.02
CA VAL A 71 19.98 2.06 -7.32
C VAL A 71 19.01 1.19 -8.14
N PRO A 72 19.41 -0.02 -8.57
CA PRO A 72 18.47 -0.99 -9.13
C PRO A 72 17.40 -1.33 -8.10
N ALA A 73 16.13 -1.15 -8.47
CA ALA A 73 14.99 -1.25 -7.58
C ALA A 73 13.88 -2.13 -8.16
N TYR A 74 13.06 -2.67 -7.27
CA TYR A 74 11.83 -3.37 -7.64
C TYR A 74 10.63 -2.62 -7.05
N LEU A 75 9.74 -2.17 -7.92
CA LEU A 75 8.56 -1.39 -7.56
C LEU A 75 7.32 -2.28 -7.65
N LEU A 76 6.60 -2.39 -6.55
CA LEU A 76 5.26 -2.95 -6.51
C LEU A 76 4.23 -1.87 -6.83
N GLN A 77 3.21 -2.24 -7.61
CA GLN A 77 2.13 -1.31 -7.94
C GLN A 77 1.23 -1.09 -6.71
N PRO A 78 1.07 0.15 -6.23
CA PRO A 78 0.11 0.46 -5.16
C PRO A 78 -1.33 0.46 -5.68
N VAL A 79 -2.30 0.30 -4.78
CA VAL A 79 -3.73 0.25 -5.11
C VAL A 79 -4.48 1.40 -4.44
N SER A 80 -5.23 2.18 -5.21
CA SER A 80 -6.13 3.19 -4.63
C SER A 80 -7.34 2.52 -3.99
N VAL A 81 -7.66 2.89 -2.76
CA VAL A 81 -8.77 2.34 -1.98
C VAL A 81 -9.69 3.44 -1.49
N ASP A 82 -10.99 3.27 -1.74
CA ASP A 82 -12.07 4.10 -1.21
C ASP A 82 -13.24 3.22 -0.76
N LYS A 83 -14.38 3.85 -0.46
CA LYS A 83 -15.58 3.14 0.02
C LYS A 83 -16.15 2.14 -1.00
N SER A 84 -15.85 2.27 -2.28
CA SER A 84 -16.35 1.40 -3.35
C SER A 84 -15.60 0.07 -3.47
N ASN A 85 -14.34 -0.01 -3.00
CA ASN A 85 -13.49 -1.18 -3.23
C ASN A 85 -12.75 -1.72 -2.00
N TYR A 86 -12.85 -1.10 -0.81
CA TYR A 86 -12.12 -1.54 0.38
C TYR A 86 -12.35 -3.02 0.75
N THR A 87 -13.56 -3.55 0.58
CA THR A 87 -13.84 -4.97 0.83
C THR A 87 -13.01 -5.87 -0.08
N LYS A 88 -13.02 -5.57 -1.38
CA LYS A 88 -12.27 -6.33 -2.39
C LYS A 88 -10.77 -6.29 -2.15
N GLU A 89 -10.23 -5.11 -1.86
CA GLU A 89 -8.78 -4.93 -1.80
C GLU A 89 -8.18 -5.28 -0.43
N LEU A 90 -8.94 -5.15 0.67
CA LEU A 90 -8.43 -5.33 2.03
C LEU A 90 -9.01 -6.55 2.75
N VAL A 91 -10.25 -6.96 2.45
CA VAL A 91 -10.91 -8.08 3.15
C VAL A 91 -10.79 -9.37 2.36
N ASP A 92 -11.15 -9.34 1.07
CA ASP A 92 -11.12 -10.53 0.22
C ASP A 92 -9.69 -11.02 -0.04
N THR A 93 -8.70 -10.12 0.05
CA THR A 93 -7.26 -10.44 0.01
C THR A 93 -6.71 -10.96 1.35
N GLY A 94 -7.55 -10.99 2.39
CA GLY A 94 -7.18 -11.43 3.74
C GLY A 94 -6.22 -10.50 4.48
N TYR A 95 -6.10 -9.23 4.07
CA TYR A 95 -5.25 -8.26 4.77
C TYR A 95 -5.84 -7.87 6.13
N TYR A 96 -7.15 -7.61 6.17
CA TYR A 96 -7.94 -7.48 7.39
C TYR A 96 -9.12 -8.46 7.37
N LYS A 97 -9.54 -8.91 8.54
CA LYS A 97 -10.84 -9.57 8.72
C LYS A 97 -11.94 -8.52 8.70
N ALA A 98 -13.10 -8.86 8.14
CA ALA A 98 -14.28 -7.97 8.16
C ALA A 98 -14.64 -7.51 9.59
N SER A 99 -14.46 -8.38 10.59
CA SER A 99 -14.69 -8.06 12.00
C SER A 99 -13.78 -6.97 12.57
N GLU A 100 -12.62 -6.72 11.96
CA GLU A 100 -11.71 -5.66 12.39
C GLU A 100 -12.19 -4.28 11.90
N LEU A 101 -12.98 -4.24 10.82
CA LEU A 101 -13.49 -3.01 10.19
C LEU A 101 -14.89 -2.59 10.66
N ASN A 102 -15.63 -3.53 11.26
CA ASN A 102 -16.94 -3.28 11.87
C ASN A 102 -16.84 -2.69 13.28
#